data_AF-A0A7Z9G257-F1
#
_entry.id   AF-A0A7Z9G257-F1
#
_cell.length_a   1.000
_cell.length_b   1.000
_cell.length_c   1.000
_cell.angle_alpha   90.00
_cell.angle_beta   90.00
_cell.angle_gamma   90.00
#
_symmetry.space_group_name_H-M   'P 1'
#
loop_
_entity.id
_entity.type
_entity.pdbx_description
1 polymer ?
#
loop_
_entity_poly.entity_id
_entity_poly.type
_entity_poly.pdbx_seq_one_letter_code
_entity_poly.pdbx_strand_id
1 'polypeptide(L)'
;EILKINQTIQDCQPWKVACSHPYSLILAGDILFAGGQDSVIAVSTKTGKTIWNARVNGRALEIAVSNGRVVVSTDKGTIHCFGG
;
A
#
# COMPACT_ATOMS: atom_id res chain seq x y z
N GLU A 1 10.99 19.89 -26.01
CA GLU A 1 10.86 18.42 -25.76
C GLU A 1 10.46 18.06 -24.33
N ILE A 2 11.16 18.53 -23.29
CA ILE A 2 10.92 18.15 -21.88
C ILE A 2 9.46 18.35 -21.44
N LEU A 3 8.82 19.46 -21.83
CA LEU A 3 7.42 19.74 -21.49
C LEU A 3 6.44 18.69 -22.07
N LYS A 4 6.71 18.17 -23.27
CA LYS A 4 5.87 17.14 -23.91
C LYS A 4 6.01 15.78 -23.20
N ILE A 5 7.22 15.45 -22.77
CA ILE A 5 7.50 14.22 -22.01
C ILE A 5 6.78 14.27 -20.66
N ASN A 6 6.84 15.40 -19.94
CA ASN A 6 6.14 15.56 -18.67
C ASN A 6 4.62 15.39 -18.81
N GLN A 7 4.01 15.96 -19.87
CA GLN A 7 2.59 15.79 -20.12
C GLN A 7 2.23 14.32 -20.39
N THR A 8 3.02 13.63 -21.22
CA THR A 8 2.77 12.22 -21.55
C THR A 8 2.82 11.32 -20.30
N ILE A 9 3.71 11.62 -19.35
CA ILE A 9 3.78 10.93 -18.06
C ILE A 9 2.51 11.17 -17.23
N GLN A 10 1.99 12.41 -17.21
CA GLN A 10 0.74 12.72 -16.50
C GLN A 10 -0.45 11.98 -17.11
N ASP A 11 -0.52 11.87 -18.44
CA ASP A 11 -1.61 11.18 -19.14
C ASP A 11 -1.59 9.66 -18.89
N CYS A 12 -0.46 9.10 -18.44
CA CYS A 12 -0.29 7.69 -18.07
C CYS A 12 -0.50 7.40 -16.58
N GLN A 13 -0.92 8.40 -15.78
CA GLN A 13 -1.19 8.24 -14.34
C GLN A 13 -2.70 8.18 -14.09
N PRO A 14 -3.29 6.97 -13.90
CA PRO A 14 -4.74 6.86 -13.70
C PRO A 14 -5.23 7.59 -12.45
N TRP A 15 -4.37 7.69 -11.43
CA TRP A 15 -4.57 8.51 -10.25
C TRP A 15 -3.23 8.73 -9.54
N LYS A 16 -3.21 9.75 -8.67
CA LYS A 16 -2.11 10.04 -7.76
C LYS A 16 -2.68 10.44 -6.41
N VAL A 17 -2.19 9.82 -5.34
CA VAL A 17 -2.61 10.09 -3.96
C VAL A 17 -1.37 10.30 -3.11
N ALA A 18 -1.40 11.30 -2.23
CA ALA A 18 -0.40 11.45 -1.19
C ALA A 18 -0.51 10.26 -0.22
N CYS A 19 0.59 9.53 -0.03
CA CYS A 19 0.62 8.33 0.80
C CYS A 19 1.52 8.55 2.01
N SER A 20 0.99 8.34 3.21
CA SER A 20 1.73 8.41 4.49
C SER A 20 2.32 7.06 4.92
N HIS A 21 2.31 6.06 4.03
CA HIS A 21 2.73 4.68 4.30
C HIS A 21 3.91 4.29 3.39
N PRO A 22 5.13 4.79 3.67
CA PRO A 22 6.25 4.71 2.74
C PRO A 22 7.10 3.44 2.87
N TYR A 23 6.83 2.57 3.85
CA TYR A 23 7.77 1.49 4.22
C TYR A 23 7.63 0.23 3.39
N SER A 24 6.45 0.00 2.81
CA SER A 24 6.17 -1.17 1.98
C SER A 24 5.08 -0.85 0.98
N LEU A 25 5.14 -1.47 -0.21
CA LEU A 25 4.06 -1.44 -1.18
C LEU A 25 4.04 -2.76 -1.95
N ILE A 26 2.90 -3.45 -1.90
CA ILE A 26 2.65 -4.64 -2.72
C ILE A 26 1.32 -4.52 -3.45
N LEU A 27 1.18 -5.28 -4.55
CA LEU A 27 -0.07 -5.43 -5.29
C LEU A 27 -0.60 -6.86 -5.10
N ALA A 28 -1.87 -7.00 -4.74
CA ALA A 28 -2.58 -8.27 -4.68
C ALA A 28 -3.96 -8.13 -5.33
N GLY A 29 -4.11 -8.63 -6.56
CA GLY A 29 -5.32 -8.41 -7.38
C GLY A 29 -5.53 -6.92 -7.67
N ASP A 30 -6.72 -6.40 -7.33
CA ASP A 30 -7.10 -5.00 -7.52
C ASP A 30 -6.81 -4.11 -6.28
N ILE A 31 -5.97 -4.60 -5.37
CA ILE A 31 -5.68 -3.94 -4.08
C ILE A 31 -4.17 -3.74 -3.92
N LEU A 32 -3.78 -2.50 -3.67
CA LEU A 32 -2.45 -2.15 -3.18
C LEU A 32 -2.44 -2.19 -1.66
N PHE A 33 -1.43 -2.81 -1.05
CA PHE A 33 -1.21 -2.71 0.39
C PHE A 33 0.02 -1.87 0.67
N ALA A 34 -0.09 -0.90 1.57
CA ALA A 34 1.00 0.00 1.93
C ALA A 34 1.28 -0.01 3.43
N GLY A 35 2.55 -0.16 3.79
CA GLY A 35 3.03 -0.21 5.18
C GLY A 35 3.49 1.15 5.68
N GLY A 36 3.03 1.55 6.87
CA GLY A 36 3.37 2.84 7.49
C GLY A 36 3.71 2.70 8.97
N GLN A 37 3.78 3.84 9.65
CA GLN A 37 3.98 3.87 11.09
C GLN A 37 2.70 3.41 11.80
N ASP A 38 2.81 2.35 12.61
CA ASP A 38 1.76 1.74 13.42
C ASP A 38 0.50 1.32 12.65
N SER A 39 0.60 1.20 11.32
CA SER A 39 -0.54 0.85 10.47
C SER A 39 -0.15 0.27 9.11
N VAL A 40 -1.07 -0.51 8.57
CA VAL A 40 -1.10 -0.96 7.18
C VAL A 40 -2.44 -0.53 6.56
N ILE A 41 -2.42 -0.12 5.30
CA ILE A 41 -3.62 0.27 4.55
C ILE A 41 -3.77 -0.58 3.29
N ALA A 42 -5.01 -0.75 2.84
CA ALA A 42 -5.36 -1.27 1.54
C ALA A 42 -5.96 -0.16 0.68
N VAL A 43 -5.53 -0.04 -0.56
CA VAL A 43 -5.90 1.01 -1.50
C VAL A 43 -6.42 0.37 -2.78
N SER A 44 -7.56 0.83 -3.27
CA SER A 44 -8.12 0.36 -4.55
C SER A 44 -7.23 0.82 -5.71
N THR A 45 -6.79 -0.11 -6.55
CA THR A 45 -6.01 0.20 -7.78
C THR A 45 -6.81 1.01 -8.81
N LYS A 46 -8.15 1.00 -8.70
CA LYS A 46 -9.05 1.70 -9.63
C LYS A 46 -9.20 3.18 -9.29
N THR A 47 -9.13 3.53 -8.01
CA THR A 47 -9.50 4.87 -7.54
C THR A 47 -8.43 5.57 -6.71
N GLY A 48 -7.40 4.85 -6.24
CA GLY A 48 -6.42 5.38 -5.29
C GLY A 48 -6.97 5.62 -3.88
N LYS A 49 -8.22 5.27 -3.60
CA LYS A 49 -8.84 5.44 -2.28
C LYS A 49 -8.47 4.30 -1.34
N THR A 50 -8.22 4.64 -0.07
CA THR A 50 -8.09 3.65 1.00
C THR A 50 -9.44 2.97 1.22
N ILE A 51 -9.45 1.64 1.18
CA ILE A 51 -10.65 0.79 1.34
C ILE A 51 -10.62 -0.05 2.63
N TRP A 52 -9.45 -0.18 3.25
CA TRP A 52 -9.27 -0.85 4.55
C TRP A 52 -8.02 -0.33 5.25
N ASN A 53 -8.01 -0.39 6.57
CA ASN A 53 -6.85 -0.07 7.41
C ASN A 53 -6.80 -0.98 8.64
N ALA A 54 -5.59 -1.23 9.13
CA ALA A 54 -5.39 -1.89 10.42
C ALA A 54 -4.19 -1.35 11.16
N ARG A 55 -4.22 -1.48 12.49
CA ARG A 55 -3.13 -1.12 13.39
C ARG A 55 -2.12 -2.26 13.46
N VAL A 56 -0.84 -1.90 13.48
CA VAL A 56 0.27 -2.81 13.79
C VAL A 56 1.12 -2.18 14.89
N ASN A 57 2.04 -2.95 15.49
CA ASN A 57 3.00 -2.42 16.46
C ASN A 57 4.33 -2.07 15.78
N GLY A 58 4.61 -0.77 15.57
CA GLY A 58 5.82 -0.30 14.90
C GLY A 58 5.65 -0.05 13.41
N ARG A 59 6.77 0.00 12.68
CA ARG A 59 6.77 0.22 11.23
C ARG A 59 6.36 -1.07 10.52
N ALA A 60 5.33 -1.02 9.67
CA ALA A 60 4.96 -2.15 8.80
C ALA A 60 5.94 -2.27 7.63
N LEU A 61 6.70 -3.36 7.54
CA LEU A 61 7.82 -3.51 6.60
C LEU A 61 7.55 -4.51 5.48
N GLU A 62 7.44 -5.80 5.76
CA GLU A 62 7.16 -6.79 4.73
C GLU A 62 5.68 -7.14 4.79
N ILE A 63 5.04 -7.19 3.61
CA ILE A 63 3.63 -7.53 3.48
C ILE A 63 3.53 -8.70 2.52
N ALA A 64 2.79 -9.73 2.91
CA ALA A 64 2.45 -10.86 2.06
C ALA A 64 0.95 -11.12 2.10
N VAL A 65 0.37 -11.49 0.95
CA VAL A 65 -1.06 -11.78 0.84
C VAL A 65 -1.26 -13.19 0.29
N SER A 66 -2.08 -13.98 0.96
CA SER A 66 -2.47 -15.32 0.50
C SER A 66 -3.83 -15.70 1.08
N ASN A 67 -4.69 -16.32 0.27
CA ASN A 67 -6.02 -16.81 0.68
C ASN A 67 -6.85 -15.79 1.47
N GLY A 68 -6.91 -14.54 0.99
CA GLY A 68 -7.68 -13.47 1.64
C GLY A 68 -7.07 -12.95 2.95
N ARG A 69 -5.85 -13.38 3.29
CA ARG A 69 -5.14 -12.94 4.50
C ARG A 69 -3.97 -12.04 4.14
N VAL A 70 -3.71 -11.08 5.01
CA VAL A 70 -2.58 -10.14 4.93
C VAL A 70 -1.67 -10.39 6.12
N VAL A 71 -0.43 -10.77 5.87
CA VAL A 71 0.61 -10.94 6.88
C VAL A 71 1.55 -9.76 6.82
N VAL A 72 1.86 -9.15 7.97
CA VAL A 72 2.70 -7.96 8.07
C VAL A 72 3.76 -8.15 9.14
N SER A 73 5.04 -8.03 8.78
CA SER A 73 6.14 -7.96 9.75
C SER A 73 6.40 -6.52 10.17
N THR A 74 6.88 -6.32 11.40
CA THR A 74 7.23 -5.00 11.90
C THR A 74 8.66 -4.92 12.42
N ASP A 75 9.18 -3.71 12.50
CA ASP A 75 10.51 -3.42 13.07
C ASP A 75 10.61 -3.68 14.59
N LYS A 76 9.50 -4.05 15.24
CA LYS A 76 9.44 -4.50 16.64
C LYS A 76 9.48 -6.01 16.77
N GLY A 77 9.67 -6.74 15.66
CA GLY A 77 9.69 -8.20 15.63
C GLY A 77 8.31 -8.85 15.75
N THR A 78 7.23 -8.07 15.68
CA THR A 78 5.86 -8.60 15.70
C THR A 78 5.42 -8.96 14.29
N ILE A 79 4.74 -10.09 14.14
CA ILE A 79 4.07 -10.49 12.89
C ILE A 79 2.56 -10.45 13.12
N HIS A 80 1.88 -9.59 12.38
CA HIS A 80 0.43 -9.48 12.38
C HIS A 80 -0.17 -10.29 11.24
N CYS A 81 -1.34 -10.88 11.45
CA CYS A 81 -2.13 -11.54 10.41
C CYS A 81 -3.56 -11.00 10.47
N PHE A 82 -4.05 -10.51 9.34
CA PHE A 82 -5.41 -10.01 9.16
C PHE A 82 -6.13 -10.90 8.16
N GLY A 83 -7.35 -11.30 8.46
CA GLY A 83 -8.17 -12.11 7.57
C GLY A 83 -9.46 -12.52 8.25
N GLY A 84 -10.51 -12.70 7.45
CA GLY A 84 -11.84 -13.15 7.85
C GLY A 84 -12.48 -13.88 6.69
#